data_AF-A0A3D1VJ64-F1
#
_entry.id   AF-A0A3D1VJ64-F1
#
_cell.length_a   1.000
_cell.length_b   1.000
_cell.length_c   1.000
_cell.angle_alpha   90.00
_cell.angle_beta   90.00
_cell.angle_gamma   90.00
#
_symmetry.space_group_name_H-M   'P 1'
#
loop_
_entity.id
_entity.type
_entity.pdbx_description
1 polymer ?
#
loop_
_entity_poly.entity_id
_entity_poly.type
_entity_poly.pdbx_seq_one_letter_code
_entity_poly.pdbx_strand_id
1 'polypeptide(L)'
;MLELASYIRTCGLYQSKAKNLLATAKILDEKHQGQVPDTREELLLLPGVGRKVANLLLGDLFGIPGIVADTHCIRISNRMGLCDSPNPHKVEKQLSELIPLEKQINFCHRLVWFGRELCSAPTPKCQQCPLQAEFAQKNRPKT
;
A
#
# COMPACT_ATOMS: atom_id res chain seq x y z
N MET A 1 18.36 1.00 21.37
CA MET A 1 18.37 1.66 20.04
C MET A 1 19.32 0.97 19.08
N LEU A 2 20.64 0.89 19.39
CA LEU A 2 21.63 0.20 18.53
C LEU A 2 21.33 -1.29 18.33
N GLU A 3 20.83 -1.96 19.36
CA GLU A 3 20.46 -3.38 19.31
C GLU A 3 19.28 -3.65 18.34
N LEU A 4 18.13 -2.98 18.50
CA LEU A 4 17.01 -3.15 17.55
C LEU A 4 17.42 -2.84 16.10
N ALA A 5 18.20 -1.78 15.90
CA ALA A 5 18.68 -1.40 14.58
C ALA A 5 19.59 -2.46 13.94
N SER A 6 20.33 -3.25 14.73
CA SER A 6 21.19 -4.31 14.19
C SER A 6 20.37 -5.47 13.62
N TYR A 7 19.26 -5.85 14.28
CA TYR A 7 18.35 -6.90 13.81
C TYR A 7 17.69 -6.59 12.47
N ILE A 8 17.39 -5.31 12.21
CA ILE A 8 16.71 -4.88 10.98
C ILE A 8 17.64 -4.17 10.00
N ARG A 9 18.96 -4.32 10.13
CA ARG A 9 19.96 -3.59 9.32
C ARG A 9 19.81 -3.83 7.82
N THR A 10 19.31 -4.99 7.41
CA THR A 10 19.06 -5.35 6.01
C THR A 10 17.87 -4.62 5.40
N CYS A 11 17.02 -4.00 6.24
CA CYS A 11 15.91 -3.18 5.77
C CYS A 11 16.41 -1.78 5.37
N GLY A 12 15.95 -1.26 4.23
CA GLY A 12 16.14 0.15 3.90
C GLY A 12 15.58 1.07 4.99
N LEU A 13 16.26 2.18 5.28
CA LEU A 13 15.91 3.16 6.33
C LEU A 13 15.88 2.56 7.75
N TYR A 14 16.67 1.52 8.03
CA TYR A 14 16.63 0.76 9.29
C TYR A 14 16.78 1.62 10.55
N GLN A 15 17.62 2.67 10.54
CA GLN A 15 17.80 3.51 11.74
C GLN A 15 16.50 4.24 12.13
N SER A 16 15.86 4.91 11.16
CA SER A 16 14.59 5.58 11.38
C SER A 16 13.48 4.58 11.71
N LYS A 17 13.47 3.41 11.06
CA LYS A 17 12.51 2.33 11.36
C LYS A 17 12.68 1.81 12.79
N ALA A 18 13.90 1.58 13.26
CA ALA A 18 14.16 1.11 14.62
C ALA A 18 13.67 2.14 15.65
N LYS A 19 13.92 3.43 15.41
CA LYS A 19 13.39 4.53 16.25
C LYS A 19 11.86 4.49 16.30
N ASN A 20 11.21 4.39 15.14
CA ASN A 20 9.76 4.39 15.03
C ASN A 20 9.11 3.15 15.65
N LEU A 21 9.71 1.97 15.47
CA LEU A 21 9.23 0.72 16.07
C LEU A 21 9.23 0.80 17.60
N LEU A 22 10.34 1.26 18.19
CA LEU A 22 10.44 1.39 19.65
C LEU A 22 9.45 2.43 20.19
N ALA A 23 9.30 3.57 19.52
CA ALA A 23 8.35 4.59 19.92
C ALA A 23 6.89 4.12 19.78
N THR A 24 6.59 3.39 18.70
CA THR A 24 5.26 2.78 18.48
C THR A 24 4.95 1.77 19.58
N ALA A 25 5.88 0.84 19.88
CA ALA A 25 5.67 -0.16 20.93
C ALA A 25 5.35 0.47 22.29
N LYS A 26 6.04 1.55 22.66
CA LYS A 26 5.75 2.30 23.90
C LYS A 26 4.36 2.93 23.89
N ILE A 27 3.97 3.57 22.78
CA ILE A 27 2.62 4.17 22.65
C ILE A 27 1.54 3.10 22.77
N LEU A 28 1.74 1.94 22.14
CA LEU A 28 0.78 0.84 22.21
C LEU A 28 0.65 0.30 23.63
N ASP A 29 1.77 0.07 24.33
CA ASP A 29 1.77 -0.39 25.72
C ASP A 29 1.08 0.61 26.67
N GLU A 30 1.49 1.88 26.62
CA GLU A 30 1.03 2.92 27.55
C GLU A 30 -0.40 3.39 27.28
N LYS A 31 -0.82 3.49 26.02
CA LYS A 31 -2.11 4.12 25.64
C LYS A 31 -3.15 3.15 25.09
N HIS A 32 -2.72 2.02 24.56
CA HIS A 32 -3.60 1.05 23.91
C HIS A 32 -3.52 -0.35 24.53
N GLN A 33 -2.92 -0.48 25.74
CA GLN A 33 -2.81 -1.75 26.48
C GLN A 33 -2.17 -2.88 25.65
N GLY A 34 -1.18 -2.53 24.83
CA GLY A 34 -0.49 -3.43 23.92
C GLY A 34 -1.26 -3.82 22.66
N GLN A 35 -2.47 -3.28 22.44
CA GLN A 35 -3.29 -3.56 21.27
C GLN A 35 -3.08 -2.54 20.16
N VAL A 36 -3.20 -2.98 18.91
CA VAL A 36 -3.22 -2.08 17.75
C VAL A 36 -4.58 -1.36 17.70
N PRO A 37 -4.62 -0.02 17.59
CA PRO A 37 -5.89 0.70 17.50
C PRO A 37 -6.63 0.40 16.19
N ASP A 38 -7.96 0.43 16.24
CA ASP A 38 -8.87 0.11 15.13
C ASP A 38 -9.43 1.34 14.42
N THR A 39 -8.93 2.53 14.76
CA THR A 39 -9.29 3.79 14.10
C THR A 39 -8.11 4.36 13.32
N ARG A 40 -8.40 5.00 12.18
CA ARG A 40 -7.35 5.62 11.35
C ARG A 40 -6.66 6.76 12.07
N GLU A 41 -7.43 7.56 12.79
CA GLU A 41 -6.97 8.75 13.49
C GLU A 41 -5.93 8.38 14.55
N GLU A 42 -6.15 7.31 15.30
CA GLU A 42 -5.17 6.79 16.27
C GLU A 42 -3.96 6.14 15.60
N LEU A 43 -4.18 5.35 14.54
CA LEU A 43 -3.08 4.74 13.78
C LEU A 43 -2.13 5.80 13.21
N LEU A 44 -2.64 6.95 12.76
CA LEU A 44 -1.82 8.06 12.26
C LEU A 44 -0.99 8.77 13.33
N LEU A 45 -1.29 8.56 14.62
CA LEU A 45 -0.45 9.05 15.73
C LEU A 45 0.80 8.17 15.93
N LEU A 46 0.81 6.95 15.38
CA LEU A 46 1.94 6.04 15.52
C LEU A 46 3.11 6.48 14.61
N PRO A 47 4.34 6.63 15.15
CA PRO A 47 5.50 7.06 14.38
C PRO A 47 5.77 6.17 13.16
N GLY A 48 5.84 6.78 11.97
CA GLY A 48 6.09 6.08 10.72
C GLY A 48 4.87 5.43 10.08
N VAL A 49 3.69 5.53 10.70
CA VAL A 49 2.42 5.11 10.11
C VAL A 49 1.80 6.30 9.37
N GLY A 50 1.88 6.25 8.04
CA GLY A 50 1.13 7.16 7.17
C GLY A 50 -0.22 6.57 6.76
N ARG A 51 -1.05 7.37 6.07
CA ARG A 51 -2.39 6.97 5.59
C ARG A 51 -2.41 5.64 4.85
N LYS A 52 -1.42 5.38 4.00
CA LYS A 52 -1.26 4.11 3.27
C LYS A 52 -1.14 2.90 4.22
N VAL A 53 -0.32 3.04 5.28
CA VAL A 53 -0.10 1.96 6.25
C VAL A 53 -1.32 1.82 7.15
N ALA A 54 -1.94 2.92 7.57
CA ALA A 54 -3.17 2.89 8.36
C ALA A 54 -4.31 2.16 7.62
N ASN A 55 -4.58 2.50 6.36
CA ASN A 55 -5.59 1.83 5.55
C ASN A 55 -5.31 0.33 5.40
N LEU A 56 -4.04 -0.06 5.26
CA LEU A 56 -3.65 -1.48 5.17
C LEU A 56 -3.94 -2.22 6.48
N LEU A 57 -3.60 -1.64 7.63
CA LEU A 57 -3.87 -2.24 8.94
C LEU A 57 -5.37 -2.36 9.21
N LEU A 58 -6.14 -1.32 8.92
CA LEU A 58 -7.60 -1.32 9.05
C LEU A 58 -8.26 -2.42 8.22
N GLY A 59 -7.79 -2.58 6.98
CA GLY A 59 -8.28 -3.63 6.10
C GLY A 59 -7.90 -5.04 6.51
N ASP A 60 -6.61 -5.28 6.75
CA ASP A 60 -6.08 -6.62 6.98
C ASP A 60 -6.39 -7.15 8.39
N LEU A 61 -6.43 -6.27 9.40
CA LEU A 61 -6.65 -6.68 10.80
C LEU A 61 -8.11 -6.57 11.23
N PHE A 62 -8.82 -5.54 10.76
CA PHE A 62 -10.17 -5.22 11.25
C PHE A 62 -11.26 -5.38 10.17
N GLY A 63 -10.89 -5.76 8.94
CA GLY A 63 -11.84 -5.96 7.85
C GLY A 63 -12.49 -4.67 7.35
N ILE A 64 -11.93 -3.50 7.69
CA ILE A 64 -12.48 -2.20 7.30
C ILE A 64 -12.05 -1.92 5.85
N PRO A 65 -12.99 -1.76 4.90
CA PRO A 65 -12.68 -1.48 3.51
C PRO A 65 -11.81 -0.23 3.32
N GLY A 66 -10.89 -0.32 2.36
CA GLY A 66 -10.12 0.85 1.94
C GLY A 66 -9.19 0.56 0.76
N ILE A 67 -8.93 1.58 -0.05
CA ILE A 67 -7.90 1.52 -1.08
C ILE A 67 -6.55 1.89 -0.47
N VAL A 68 -5.56 1.04 -0.73
CA VAL A 68 -4.15 1.24 -0.36
C VAL A 68 -3.38 1.69 -1.60
N ALA A 69 -3.33 3.00 -1.83
CA ALA A 69 -2.69 3.60 -3.00
C ALA A 69 -1.15 3.58 -2.87
N ASP A 70 -0.54 2.42 -3.13
CA ASP A 70 0.91 2.25 -3.18
C ASP A 70 1.49 2.42 -4.61
N THR A 71 2.79 2.20 -4.77
CA THR A 71 3.47 2.37 -6.07
C THR A 71 2.99 1.38 -7.14
N HIS A 72 2.50 0.19 -6.76
CA HIS A 72 1.91 -0.77 -7.69
C HIS A 72 0.50 -0.34 -8.06
N CYS A 73 -0.33 -0.04 -7.06
CA CYS A 73 -1.71 0.42 -7.23
C CYS A 73 -1.77 1.65 -8.13
N ILE A 74 -1.00 2.70 -7.82
CA ILE A 74 -0.97 3.94 -8.61
C ILE A 74 -0.54 3.63 -10.05
N ARG A 75 0.58 2.93 -10.25
CA ARG A 75 1.09 2.64 -11.59
C ARG A 75 0.12 1.83 -12.43
N ILE A 76 -0.42 0.74 -11.87
CA ILE A 76 -1.21 -0.23 -12.61
C ILE A 76 -2.59 0.33 -12.90
N SER A 77 -3.24 0.99 -11.94
CA SER A 77 -4.54 1.62 -12.14
C SER A 77 -4.48 2.73 -13.20
N ASN A 78 -3.39 3.52 -13.25
CA ASN A 78 -3.18 4.49 -14.33
C ASN A 78 -2.92 3.82 -15.69
N ARG A 79 -2.12 2.74 -15.74
CA ARG A 79 -1.91 1.97 -16.98
C ARG A 79 -3.20 1.35 -17.52
N MET A 80 -4.07 0.87 -16.63
CA MET A 80 -5.38 0.32 -16.96
C MET A 80 -6.43 1.39 -17.28
N GLY A 81 -6.13 2.68 -17.09
CA GLY A 81 -7.09 3.77 -17.30
C GLY A 81 -8.23 3.81 -16.27
N LEU A 82 -8.04 3.18 -15.10
CA LEU A 82 -8.96 3.28 -13.95
C LEU A 82 -8.74 4.59 -13.17
N CYS A 83 -7.54 5.17 -13.29
CA CYS A 83 -7.17 6.44 -12.71
C CYS A 83 -6.38 7.26 -13.74
N ASP A 84 -6.28 8.56 -13.49
CA ASP A 84 -5.57 9.53 -14.35
C ASP A 84 -4.63 10.45 -13.55
N SER A 85 -4.22 10.02 -12.35
CA SER A 85 -3.40 10.82 -11.46
C SER A 85 -2.25 10.03 -10.83
N PRO A 86 -1.05 10.62 -10.69
CA PRO A 86 0.01 10.04 -9.86
C PRO A 86 -0.19 10.32 -8.36
N ASN A 87 -1.17 11.15 -7.99
CA ASN A 87 -1.40 11.53 -6.59
C ASN A 87 -2.10 10.39 -5.83
N PRO A 88 -1.53 9.87 -4.73
CA PRO A 88 -2.11 8.75 -3.98
C PRO A 88 -3.54 9.01 -3.48
N HIS A 89 -3.85 10.22 -3.02
CA HIS A 89 -5.19 10.57 -2.52
C HIS A 89 -6.23 10.59 -3.65
N LYS A 90 -5.85 11.09 -4.84
CA LYS A 90 -6.74 11.07 -6.00
C LYS A 90 -7.01 9.64 -6.47
N VAL A 91 -5.96 8.79 -6.52
CA VAL A 91 -6.09 7.38 -6.87
C VAL A 91 -6.94 6.62 -5.84
N GLU A 92 -6.72 6.84 -4.55
CA GLU A 92 -7.53 6.27 -3.47
C GLU A 92 -9.02 6.60 -3.66
N LYS A 93 -9.35 7.87 -3.94
CA LYS A 93 -10.72 8.32 -4.17
C LYS A 93 -11.35 7.69 -5.42
N GLN A 94 -10.65 7.78 -6.56
CA GLN A 94 -11.16 7.24 -7.84
C GLN A 94 -11.41 5.74 -7.76
N LEU A 95 -10.48 4.97 -7.19
CA LEU A 95 -10.67 3.52 -7.05
C LEU A 95 -11.75 3.16 -6.03
N SER A 96 -11.92 3.96 -4.97
CA SER A 96 -12.98 3.69 -3.99
C SER A 96 -14.38 3.86 -4.57
N GLU A 97 -14.54 4.70 -5.59
CA GLU A 97 -15.80 4.88 -6.33
C GLU A 97 -16.05 3.74 -7.34
N LEU A 98 -15.00 3.08 -7.84
CA LEU A 98 -15.08 2.03 -8.86
C LEU A 98 -15.12 0.61 -8.29
N ILE A 99 -14.44 0.37 -7.17
CA ILE A 99 -14.25 -0.96 -6.59
C ILE A 99 -15.22 -1.15 -5.41
N PRO A 100 -16.07 -2.20 -5.43
CA PRO A 100 -16.97 -2.52 -4.32
C PRO A 100 -16.22 -2.63 -2.99
N LEU A 101 -16.80 -2.10 -1.91
CA LEU A 101 -16.18 -1.95 -0.60
C LEU A 101 -15.53 -3.26 -0.12
N GLU A 102 -16.25 -4.36 -0.19
CA GLU A 102 -15.81 -5.70 0.24
C GLU A 102 -14.64 -6.27 -0.57
N LYS A 103 -14.31 -5.65 -1.72
CA LYS A 103 -13.22 -6.07 -2.62
C LYS A 103 -11.99 -5.18 -2.54
N GLN A 104 -12.05 -4.01 -1.89
CA GLN A 104 -11.01 -2.98 -2.00
C GLN A 104 -9.63 -3.45 -1.52
N ILE A 105 -9.55 -4.09 -0.35
CA ILE A 105 -8.27 -4.56 0.21
C ILE A 105 -7.68 -5.69 -0.64
N ASN A 106 -8.50 -6.68 -0.98
CA ASN A 106 -8.08 -7.79 -1.84
C ASN A 106 -7.66 -7.31 -3.24
N PHE A 107 -8.32 -6.27 -3.77
CA PHE A 107 -7.92 -5.64 -5.02
C PHE A 107 -6.51 -5.04 -4.93
N CYS A 108 -6.20 -4.30 -3.86
CA CYS A 108 -4.86 -3.76 -3.64
C CYS A 108 -3.78 -4.85 -3.54
N HIS A 109 -4.01 -5.93 -2.78
CA HIS A 109 -3.08 -7.06 -2.69
C HIS A 109 -2.84 -7.73 -4.06
N ARG A 110 -3.91 -7.93 -4.84
CA ARG A 110 -3.82 -8.47 -6.21
C ARG A 110 -3.00 -7.56 -7.13
N LEU A 111 -3.15 -6.23 -7.02
CA LEU A 111 -2.33 -5.30 -7.80
C LEU A 111 -0.85 -5.35 -7.42
N VAL A 112 -0.53 -5.54 -6.13
CA VAL A 112 0.86 -5.73 -5.69
C VAL A 112 1.44 -7.01 -6.32
N TRP A 113 0.74 -8.13 -6.24
CA TRP A 113 1.19 -9.40 -6.83
C TRP A 113 1.31 -9.30 -8.35
N PHE A 114 0.28 -8.84 -9.03
CA PHE A 114 0.29 -8.62 -10.48
C PHE A 114 1.42 -7.68 -10.91
N GLY A 115 1.66 -6.64 -10.14
CA GLY A 115 2.73 -5.67 -10.38
C GLY A 115 4.14 -6.19 -10.14
N ARG A 116 4.32 -7.26 -9.36
CA ARG A 116 5.63 -7.90 -9.16
C ARG A 116 5.90 -8.96 -10.23
N GLU A 117 4.89 -9.76 -10.56
CA GLU A 117 5.06 -10.91 -11.46
C GLU A 117 5.00 -10.55 -12.94
N LEU A 118 4.06 -9.67 -13.31
CA LEU A 118 3.72 -9.36 -14.71
C LEU A 118 3.92 -7.88 -15.05
N CYS A 119 3.23 -6.97 -14.35
CA CYS A 119 3.25 -5.53 -14.65
C CYS A 119 4.35 -4.79 -13.86
N SER A 120 5.58 -5.32 -13.90
CA SER A 120 6.75 -4.75 -13.25
C SER A 120 7.17 -3.41 -13.87
N ALA A 121 7.99 -2.68 -13.12
CA ALA A 121 8.67 -1.46 -13.58
C ALA A 121 10.18 -1.72 -13.66
N PRO A 122 10.90 -1.19 -14.67
CA PRO A 122 10.36 -0.37 -15.77
C PRO A 122 9.66 -1.18 -16.86
N THR A 123 10.05 -2.45 -17.07
CA THR A 123 9.68 -3.25 -18.25
C THR A 123 8.62 -4.33 -17.91
N PRO A 124 7.32 -4.07 -18.12
CA PRO A 124 6.26 -5.05 -17.86
C PRO A 124 6.25 -6.17 -18.92
N LYS A 125 5.84 -7.37 -18.52
CA LYS A 125 5.67 -8.55 -19.40
C LYS A 125 4.33 -8.51 -20.15
N CYS A 126 4.08 -7.46 -20.93
CA CYS A 126 2.77 -7.25 -21.59
C CYS A 126 2.32 -8.40 -22.50
N GLN A 127 3.25 -9.13 -23.13
CA GLN A 127 2.93 -10.29 -23.98
C GLN A 127 2.38 -11.49 -23.18
N GLN A 128 2.64 -11.55 -21.88
CA GLN A 128 2.16 -12.58 -20.97
C GLN A 128 0.97 -12.09 -20.13
N CYS A 129 0.51 -10.87 -20.38
CA CYS A 129 -0.54 -10.25 -19.58
C CYS A 129 -1.90 -10.83 -20.00
N PRO A 130 -2.66 -11.47 -19.09
CA PRO A 130 -3.99 -11.99 -19.43
C PRO A 130 -5.00 -10.87 -19.73
N LEU A 131 -4.68 -9.64 -19.35
CA LEU A 131 -5.49 -8.44 -19.57
C LEU A 131 -5.02 -7.63 -20.79
N GLN A 132 -4.24 -8.24 -21.68
CA GLN A 132 -3.67 -7.55 -22.83
C GLN A 132 -4.77 -7.07 -23.78
N ALA A 133 -5.77 -7.87 -24.10
CA ALA A 133 -6.80 -7.49 -25.07
C ALA A 133 -7.62 -6.28 -24.62
N GLU A 134 -7.84 -6.15 -23.31
CA GLU A 134 -8.67 -5.13 -22.68
C GLU A 134 -7.91 -3.82 -22.43
N PHE A 135 -6.60 -3.91 -22.16
CA PHE A 135 -5.81 -2.74 -21.73
C PHE A 135 -4.59 -2.43 -22.60
N ALA A 136 -4.36 -3.12 -23.73
CA ALA A 136 -3.18 -2.95 -24.58
C ALA A 136 -3.01 -1.55 -25.19
N GLN A 137 -4.03 -0.70 -25.22
CA GLN A 137 -4.02 0.45 -26.13
C GLN A 137 -4.00 1.84 -25.48
N LYS A 138 -4.36 2.01 -24.20
CA LYS A 138 -4.50 3.38 -23.66
C LYS A 138 -3.24 4.02 -23.10
N ASN A 139 -2.28 3.26 -22.56
CA ASN A 139 -1.10 3.84 -21.90
C ASN A 139 0.12 2.88 -21.89
N ARG A 140 0.52 2.34 -23.06
CA ARG A 140 1.74 1.51 -23.13
C ARG A 140 2.95 2.41 -22.78
N PRO A 141 3.75 2.09 -21.75
CA PRO A 141 5.04 2.74 -21.60
C PRO A 141 5.81 2.50 -22.89
N LYS A 142 6.31 3.55 -23.53
CA LYS A 142 7.17 3.43 -24.71
C LYS A 142 8.35 2.57 -24.30
N THR A 143 8.43 1.36 -24.85
CA THR A 143 9.66 0.54 -24.85
C THR A 143 10.76 1.30 -25.54
#